data_AF-A0A0F9K3E7-F1
#
_entry.id   AF-A0A0F9K3E7-F1
#
_cell.length_a   1.000
_cell.length_b   1.000
_cell.length_c   1.000
_cell.angle_alpha   90.00
_cell.angle_beta   90.00
_cell.angle_gamma   90.00
#
_symmetry.space_group_name_H-M   'P 1'
#
loop_
_entity.id
_entity.type
_entity.pdbx_description
1 polymer ?
#
loop_
_entity_poly.entity_id
_entity_poly.type
_entity_poly.pdbx_seq_one_letter_code
_entity_poly.pdbx_strand_id
1 'polypeptide(L)'
;MKVLITGGRKPNGQFAKVRVQAWNSETNWDDGWIDRKGKFHVYRPDYPRASATGWAFRAHVVWWLVTGQAVCHPFAIHHRNHVKLDDRFQNLKLMLGGEHIRLHCSKPPVPIQCRGCRETFYLPQWRVNQGKKFCSPFCYRAFPKSQKTRDRMAASQRLVYAEGRR
;
A
#
# COMPACT_ATOMS: atom_id res chain seq x y z
N MET A 1 8.72 25.24 13.60
CA MET A 1 8.44 24.37 14.77
C MET A 1 9.29 23.10 14.64
N LYS A 2 9.99 22.68 15.71
CA LYS A 2 10.83 21.46 15.71
C LYS A 2 10.02 20.31 16.32
N VAL A 3 9.55 19.35 15.53
CA VAL A 3 8.92 18.13 16.06
C VAL A 3 10.03 17.20 16.56
N LEU A 4 9.85 16.71 17.78
CA LEU A 4 10.75 15.75 18.40
C LEU A 4 10.13 14.36 18.27
N ILE A 5 10.82 13.46 17.58
CA ILE A 5 10.40 12.07 17.44
C ILE A 5 11.09 11.27 18.55
N THR A 6 10.36 10.32 19.16
CA THR A 6 10.93 9.39 20.13
C THR A 6 11.90 8.45 19.42
N GLY A 7 13.20 8.73 19.52
CA GLY A 7 14.27 7.88 19.02
C GLY A 7 15.09 7.36 20.19
N GLY A 8 15.10 6.04 20.41
CA GLY A 8 15.87 5.40 21.48
C GLY A 8 15.39 5.71 22.90
N ARG A 9 15.89 4.95 23.88
CA ARG A 9 15.76 5.25 25.31
C ARG A 9 17.07 5.86 25.81
N LYS A 10 16.97 6.96 26.55
CA LYS A 10 18.07 7.49 27.37
C LYS A 10 18.50 6.44 28.41
N PRO A 11 19.69 6.54 29.00
CA PRO A 11 20.15 5.65 30.07
C PRO A 11 19.17 5.56 31.27
N ASN A 12 18.38 6.62 31.50
CA ASN A 12 17.35 6.68 32.54
C ASN A 12 15.98 6.08 32.13
N GLY A 13 15.89 5.39 30.99
CA GLY A 13 14.68 4.75 30.49
C GLY A 13 13.67 5.66 29.78
N GLN A 14 13.85 6.99 29.81
CA GLN A 14 12.99 7.93 29.07
C GLN A 14 13.26 7.87 27.57
N PHE A 15 12.25 8.07 26.72
CA PHE A 15 12.48 8.19 25.29
C PHE A 15 13.33 9.42 24.97
N ALA A 16 14.43 9.23 24.23
CA ALA A 16 15.20 10.36 23.76
C ALA A 16 14.43 11.03 22.61
N LYS A 17 14.34 12.35 22.68
CA LYS A 17 13.71 13.17 21.66
C LYS A 17 14.80 13.53 20.67
N VAL A 18 14.86 12.83 19.53
CA VAL A 18 15.86 13.10 18.50
C VAL A 18 15.35 14.23 17.61
N ARG A 19 16.22 15.21 17.34
CA ARG A 19 15.95 16.23 16.33
C ARG A 19 16.07 15.55 14.98
N VAL A 20 14.96 15.45 14.26
CA VAL A 20 14.97 14.99 12.87
C VAL A 20 15.10 16.22 11.99
N GLN A 21 16.12 16.22 11.14
CA GLN A 21 16.30 17.26 10.14
C GLN A 21 15.19 17.13 9.09
N ALA A 22 14.66 18.27 8.63
CA ALA A 22 13.65 18.23 7.59
C ALA A 22 14.28 17.72 6.28
N TRP A 23 13.62 16.76 5.64
CA TRP A 23 14.08 16.08 4.44
C TRP A 23 14.30 17.03 3.26
N ASN A 24 15.37 16.83 2.52
CA ASN A 24 15.82 17.57 1.36
C ASN A 24 16.30 16.56 0.31
N SER A 25 15.83 16.72 -0.93
CA SER A 25 16.19 15.84 -2.05
C SER A 25 17.69 15.82 -2.37
N GLU A 26 18.45 16.84 -1.99
CA GLU A 26 19.87 16.99 -2.32
C GLU A 26 20.81 16.34 -1.28
N THR A 27 20.45 16.42 0.00
CA THR A 27 21.39 16.08 1.09
C THR A 27 21.01 14.84 1.86
N ASN A 28 19.74 14.43 1.87
CA ASN A 28 19.29 13.26 2.62
C ASN A 28 18.17 12.49 1.91
N TRP A 29 18.35 12.21 0.61
CA TRP A 29 17.40 11.49 -0.25
C TRP A 29 16.81 10.21 0.36
N ASP A 30 17.65 9.43 1.05
CA ASP A 30 17.29 8.14 1.67
C ASP A 30 16.97 8.22 3.18
N ASP A 31 16.88 9.42 3.74
CA ASP A 31 16.49 9.62 5.15
C ASP A 31 14.96 9.54 5.31
N GLY A 32 14.50 8.38 5.75
CA GLY A 32 13.09 8.07 5.91
C GLY A 32 12.83 6.60 6.19
N TRP A 33 11.62 6.13 5.88
CA TRP A 33 11.26 4.72 6.06
C TRP A 33 10.24 4.25 5.03
N ILE A 34 10.24 2.95 4.77
CA ILE A 34 9.32 2.31 3.83
C ILE A 34 8.19 1.63 4.63
N ASP A 35 6.94 1.93 4.30
CA ASP A 35 5.80 1.28 4.94
C ASP A 35 5.52 -0.13 4.40
N ARG A 36 4.61 -0.85 5.06
CA ARG A 36 4.20 -2.20 4.63
C ARG A 36 3.58 -2.26 3.23
N LYS A 37 3.22 -1.12 2.64
CA LYS A 37 2.67 -1.02 1.27
C LYS A 37 3.75 -0.68 0.23
N GLY A 38 5.00 -0.51 0.67
CA GLY A 38 6.15 -0.15 -0.15
C GLY A 38 6.20 1.33 -0.52
N LYS A 39 5.63 2.22 0.30
CA LYS A 39 5.72 3.68 0.11
C LYS A 39 6.81 4.25 0.99
N PHE A 40 7.61 5.15 0.43
CA PHE A 40 8.66 5.86 1.17
C PHE A 40 8.09 7.12 1.86
N HIS A 41 8.35 7.24 3.16
CA HIS A 41 7.94 8.37 4.00
C HIS A 41 9.15 9.19 4.41
N VAL A 42 9.00 10.51 4.35
CA VAL A 42 10.03 11.49 4.72
C VAL A 42 9.47 12.49 5.71
N TYR A 43 10.32 13.01 6.57
CA TYR A 43 9.94 14.04 7.54
C TYR A 43 10.08 15.42 6.91
N ARG A 44 8.96 16.06 6.56
CA ARG A 44 8.90 17.36 5.89
C ARG A 44 7.70 18.18 6.45
N PRO A 45 7.83 18.77 7.65
CA PRO A 45 6.70 19.34 8.40
C PRO A 45 6.08 20.60 7.80
N ASP A 46 6.79 21.28 6.91
CA ASP A 46 6.37 22.44 6.11
C ASP A 46 5.64 22.04 4.81
N TYR A 47 5.66 20.76 4.42
CA TYR A 47 4.83 20.30 3.30
C TYR A 47 3.35 20.48 3.68
N PRO A 48 2.51 21.17 2.85
CA PRO A 48 1.14 21.53 3.23
C PRO A 48 0.22 20.34 3.57
N ARG A 49 0.57 19.13 3.11
CA ARG A 49 -0.18 17.91 3.39
C ARG A 49 0.62 16.90 4.20
N ALA A 50 1.61 17.36 4.96
CA ALA A 50 2.23 16.54 5.97
C ALA A 50 1.19 16.09 7.00
N SER A 51 1.39 14.90 7.57
CA SER A 51 0.64 14.46 8.74
C SER A 51 0.90 15.39 9.93
N ALA A 52 0.08 15.30 10.98
CA ALA A 52 0.25 16.09 12.21
C ALA A 52 1.64 15.91 12.87
N THR A 53 2.33 14.80 12.58
CA THR A 53 3.69 14.51 13.06
C THR A 53 4.78 14.96 12.08
N GLY A 54 4.43 15.64 10.99
CA GLY A 54 5.35 16.18 9.98
C GLY A 54 5.81 15.19 8.90
N TRP A 55 5.29 13.96 8.89
CA TRP A 55 5.63 12.95 7.88
C TRP A 55 4.76 13.06 6.63
N ALA A 56 5.37 12.82 5.47
CA ALA A 56 4.72 12.84 4.16
C ALA A 56 5.29 11.78 3.22
N PHE A 57 4.56 11.45 2.14
CA PHE A 57 5.08 10.55 1.10
C PHE A 57 6.18 11.27 0.28
N ARG A 58 7.33 10.62 0.09
CA ARG A 58 8.46 11.21 -0.65
C ARG A 58 8.08 11.68 -2.04
N ALA A 59 7.36 10.86 -2.82
CA ALA A 59 6.86 11.26 -4.15
C ALA A 59 6.06 12.57 -4.13
N HIS A 60 5.21 12.76 -3.12
CA HIS A 60 4.38 13.97 -2.99
C HIS A 60 5.23 15.20 -2.64
N VAL A 61 6.22 15.02 -1.76
CA VAL A 61 7.16 16.08 -1.39
C VAL A 61 8.02 16.46 -2.58
N VAL A 62 8.59 15.50 -3.32
CA VAL A 62 9.37 15.76 -4.54
C VAL A 62 8.54 16.54 -5.57
N TRP A 63 7.30 16.12 -5.82
CA TRP A 63 6.41 16.83 -6.72
C TRP A 63 6.19 18.29 -6.30
N TRP A 64 5.90 18.51 -5.01
CA TRP A 64 5.66 19.84 -4.47
C TRP A 64 6.90 20.73 -4.52
N LEU A 65 8.08 20.22 -4.18
CA LEU A 65 9.32 21.00 -4.22
C LEU A 65 9.65 21.49 -5.63
N VAL A 66 9.37 20.68 -6.66
CA VAL A 66 9.65 21.04 -8.07
C VAL A 66 8.58 21.95 -8.67
N THR A 67 7.30 21.72 -8.33
CA THR A 67 6.17 22.42 -8.99
C THR A 67 5.57 23.56 -8.17
N GLY A 68 5.89 23.64 -6.89
CA GLY A 68 5.21 24.50 -5.92
C GLY A 68 3.79 24.04 -5.56
N GLN A 69 3.27 22.99 -6.19
CA GLN A 69 1.88 22.55 -6.03
C GLN A 69 1.77 21.29 -5.16
N ALA A 70 0.98 21.35 -4.10
CA ALA A 70 0.67 20.16 -3.30
C ALA A 70 -0.33 19.26 -4.07
N VAL A 71 -0.09 17.95 -4.04
CA VAL A 71 -1.01 16.98 -4.67
C VAL A 71 -2.28 16.82 -3.84
N CYS A 72 -3.40 17.25 -4.42
CA CYS A 72 -4.73 17.22 -3.79
C CYS A 72 -5.66 16.24 -4.50
N HIS A 73 -6.67 15.72 -3.78
CA HIS A 73 -7.79 15.04 -4.44
C HIS A 73 -8.46 16.01 -5.44
N PRO A 74 -8.82 15.58 -6.67
CA PRO A 74 -8.89 14.19 -7.15
C PRO A 74 -7.62 13.63 -7.79
N PHE A 75 -6.48 14.33 -7.71
CA PHE A 75 -5.23 13.92 -8.35
C PHE A 75 -4.45 12.87 -7.54
N ALA A 76 -3.63 12.10 -8.26
CA ALA A 76 -2.71 11.12 -7.72
C ALA A 76 -1.38 11.13 -8.49
N ILE A 77 -0.28 10.81 -7.81
CA ILE A 77 1.02 10.59 -8.44
C ILE A 77 1.09 9.15 -8.96
N HIS A 78 1.49 9.02 -10.22
CA HIS A 78 1.82 7.77 -10.89
C HIS A 78 3.33 7.66 -11.13
N HIS A 79 3.92 6.50 -10.84
CA HIS A 79 5.30 6.16 -11.21
C HIS A 79 5.34 5.56 -12.61
N ARG A 80 5.95 6.27 -13.56
CA ARG A 80 5.99 5.90 -15.00
C ARG A 80 6.66 4.54 -15.24
N ASN A 81 7.73 4.23 -14.52
CA ASN A 81 8.45 2.95 -14.63
C ASN A 81 7.86 1.83 -13.75
N HIS A 82 6.76 2.09 -13.04
CA HIS A 82 6.13 1.16 -12.09
C HIS A 82 7.01 0.73 -10.90
N VAL A 83 8.14 1.41 -10.65
CA VAL A 83 9.01 1.22 -9.49
C VAL A 83 8.60 2.20 -8.39
N LYS A 84 7.93 1.70 -7.35
CA LYS A 84 7.32 2.52 -6.28
C LYS A 84 8.30 3.36 -5.46
N LEU A 85 9.58 2.99 -5.44
CA LEU A 85 10.62 3.66 -4.67
C LEU A 85 11.45 4.63 -5.53
N ASP A 86 11.20 4.68 -6.84
CA ASP A 86 11.86 5.63 -7.73
C ASP A 86 11.07 6.94 -7.77
N ASP A 87 11.24 7.75 -6.72
CA ASP A 87 10.50 8.99 -6.53
C ASP A 87 11.10 10.20 -7.24
N ARG A 88 12.06 10.00 -8.16
CA ARG A 88 12.66 11.10 -8.95
C ARG A 88 11.60 11.77 -9.80
N PHE A 89 11.61 13.10 -9.87
CA PHE A 89 10.54 13.88 -10.52
C PHE A 89 10.26 13.44 -11.97
N GLN A 90 11.29 13.08 -12.74
CA GLN A 90 11.16 12.62 -14.12
C GLN A 90 10.36 11.31 -14.24
N ASN A 91 10.35 10.49 -13.19
CA ASN A 91 9.57 9.25 -13.12
C ASN A 91 8.14 9.47 -12.60
N LEU A 92 7.82 10.66 -12.08
CA LEU A 92 6.50 10.98 -11.57
C LEU A 92 5.60 11.55 -12.68
N LYS A 93 4.30 11.30 -12.55
CA LYS A 93 3.26 11.92 -13.37
C LYS A 93 2.02 12.17 -12.51
N LEU A 94 1.55 13.42 -12.47
CA LEU A 94 0.27 13.74 -11.86
C LEU A 94 -0.86 13.37 -12.82
N MET A 95 -1.86 12.66 -12.32
CA MET A 95 -3.03 12.22 -13.09
C MET A 95 -4.29 12.32 -12.23
N LEU A 96 -5.47 12.32 -12.85
CA LEU A 96 -6.72 12.14 -12.09
C LEU A 96 -6.76 10.73 -11.51
N GLY A 97 -7.33 10.57 -10.31
CA GLY A 97 -7.46 9.28 -9.64
C GLY A 97 -8.22 8.25 -10.48
N GLY A 98 -9.25 8.67 -11.21
CA GLY A 98 -9.99 7.82 -12.15
C GLY A 98 -9.12 7.33 -13.32
N GLU A 99 -8.29 8.19 -13.88
CA GLU A 99 -7.35 7.82 -14.95
C GLU A 99 -6.25 6.89 -14.44
N HIS A 100 -5.74 7.15 -13.24
CA HIS A 100 -4.76 6.30 -12.58
C HIS A 100 -5.32 4.89 -12.35
N ILE A 101 -6.56 4.78 -11.85
CA ILE A 101 -7.26 3.50 -11.70
C ILE A 101 -7.44 2.84 -13.05
N ARG A 102 -7.93 3.56 -14.07
CA ARG A 102 -8.12 3.03 -15.42
C ARG A 102 -6.82 2.51 -16.02
N LEU A 103 -5.70 3.22 -15.84
CA LEU A 103 -4.38 2.79 -16.32
C LEU A 103 -3.91 1.50 -15.64
N HIS A 104 -4.18 1.32 -14.35
CA HIS A 104 -3.84 0.08 -13.65
C HIS A 104 -4.83 -1.06 -13.93
N CYS A 105 -6.06 -0.73 -14.28
CA CYS A 105 -7.13 -1.67 -14.63
C CYS A 105 -7.24 -1.96 -16.14
N SER A 106 -6.47 -1.29 -16.99
CA SER A 106 -6.59 -1.38 -18.46
C SER A 106 -6.04 -2.68 -19.05
N LYS A 107 -5.30 -3.46 -18.25
CA LYS A 107 -4.84 -4.78 -18.71
C LYS A 107 -6.05 -5.64 -19.05
N PRO A 108 -6.07 -6.29 -20.23
CA PRO A 108 -7.17 -7.16 -20.58
C PRO A 108 -7.32 -8.23 -19.50
N PRO A 109 -8.55 -8.64 -19.18
CA PRO A 109 -8.75 -9.67 -18.18
C PRO A 109 -8.17 -10.99 -18.68
N VAL A 110 -7.55 -11.73 -17.78
CA VAL A 110 -6.89 -13.00 -18.05
C VAL A 110 -7.93 -14.13 -17.95
N PRO A 111 -8.01 -15.02 -18.94
CA PRO A 111 -8.84 -16.22 -18.84
C PRO A 111 -8.25 -17.19 -17.82
N ILE A 112 -9.10 -17.69 -16.92
CA ILE A 112 -8.76 -18.75 -15.96
C ILE A 112 -9.80 -19.85 -16.05
N GLN A 113 -9.36 -21.10 -15.98
CA GLN A 113 -10.25 -22.25 -15.82
C GLN A 113 -10.62 -22.46 -14.35
N CYS A 114 -11.93 -22.54 -14.07
CA CYS A 114 -12.45 -22.83 -12.74
C CYS A 114 -12.05 -24.25 -12.31
N ARG A 115 -11.47 -24.41 -11.12
CA ARG A 115 -11.15 -25.75 -10.59
C ARG A 115 -12.38 -26.59 -10.22
N GLY A 116 -13.54 -25.96 -10.06
CA GLY A 116 -14.80 -26.62 -9.73
C GLY A 116 -15.52 -27.15 -10.97
N CYS A 117 -16.05 -26.24 -11.80
CA CYS A 117 -16.85 -26.58 -12.98
C CYS A 117 -16.06 -26.69 -14.30
N ARG A 118 -14.76 -26.36 -14.31
CA ARG A 118 -13.89 -26.30 -15.51
C ARG A 118 -14.25 -25.22 -16.54
N GLU A 119 -15.28 -24.42 -16.31
CA GLU A 119 -15.60 -23.27 -17.17
C GLU A 119 -14.49 -22.23 -17.15
N THR A 120 -14.27 -21.59 -18.29
CA THR A 120 -13.33 -20.46 -18.42
C THR A 120 -14.05 -19.17 -18.05
N PHE A 121 -13.41 -18.37 -17.20
CA PHE A 121 -13.91 -17.06 -16.78
C PHE A 121 -12.76 -16.05 -16.75
N TYR A 122 -13.11 -14.77 -16.81
CA TYR A 122 -12.14 -13.69 -17.01
C TYR A 122 -11.93 -12.92 -15.71
N LEU A 123 -10.66 -12.68 -15.34
CA LEU A 123 -10.30 -11.93 -14.14
C LEU A 123 -9.21 -10.90 -14.44
N PRO A 124 -9.22 -9.72 -13.79
CA PRO A 124 -8.08 -8.83 -13.89
C PRO A 124 -6.82 -9.47 -13.29
N GLN A 125 -5.64 -9.19 -13.85
CA GLN A 125 -4.35 -9.79 -13.45
C GLN A 125 -4.12 -9.78 -11.93
N TRP A 126 -4.49 -8.70 -11.24
CA TRP A 126 -4.29 -8.60 -9.79
C TRP A 126 -5.10 -9.64 -8.99
N ARG A 127 -6.30 -10.02 -9.47
CA ARG A 127 -7.11 -11.11 -8.86
C ARG A 127 -6.50 -12.47 -9.15
N VAL A 128 -5.88 -12.63 -10.32
CA VAL A 128 -5.12 -13.84 -10.68
C VAL A 128 -3.94 -14.03 -9.72
N ASN A 129 -3.18 -12.95 -9.47
CA ASN A 129 -2.04 -12.95 -8.57
C ASN A 129 -2.44 -13.24 -7.10
N GLN A 130 -3.69 -12.95 -6.71
CA GLN A 130 -4.23 -13.35 -5.39
C GLN A 130 -4.61 -14.84 -5.31
N GLY A 131 -4.44 -15.60 -6.39
CA GLY A 131 -4.68 -17.04 -6.42
C GLY A 131 -6.16 -17.42 -6.47
N LYS A 132 -7.03 -16.58 -7.06
CA LYS A 132 -8.45 -16.95 -7.26
C LYS A 132 -8.55 -18.13 -8.25
N LYS A 133 -9.22 -19.20 -7.83
CA LYS A 133 -9.28 -20.49 -8.54
C LYS A 133 -10.69 -20.92 -9.00
N PHE A 134 -11.72 -20.19 -8.60
CA PHE A 134 -13.12 -20.57 -8.80
C PHE A 134 -13.93 -19.41 -9.38
N CYS A 135 -14.83 -19.72 -10.30
CA CYS A 135 -15.71 -18.74 -10.94
C CYS A 135 -16.75 -18.17 -9.94
N SER A 136 -17.24 -18.99 -9.00
CA SER A 136 -18.30 -18.63 -8.05
C SER A 136 -18.06 -19.16 -6.64
N PRO A 137 -18.72 -18.59 -5.62
CA PRO A 137 -18.73 -19.14 -4.25
C PRO A 137 -19.28 -20.57 -4.20
N PHE A 138 -20.22 -20.91 -5.08
CA PHE A 138 -20.76 -22.26 -5.20
C PHE A 138 -19.67 -23.26 -5.59
N CYS A 139 -18.93 -22.99 -6.67
CA CYS A 139 -17.80 -23.83 -7.10
C CYS A 139 -16.73 -23.97 -6.00
N TYR A 140 -16.42 -22.89 -5.29
CA TYR A 140 -15.48 -22.94 -4.17
C TYR A 140 -15.97 -23.84 -3.02
N ARG A 141 -17.26 -23.78 -2.68
CA ARG A 141 -17.85 -24.59 -1.60
C ARG A 141 -17.94 -26.07 -1.98
N ALA A 142 -18.38 -26.36 -3.21
CA ALA A 142 -18.53 -27.71 -3.75
C ALA A 142 -17.19 -28.42 -3.99
N PHE A 143 -16.11 -27.67 -4.25
CA PHE A 143 -14.80 -28.27 -4.49
C PHE A 143 -14.28 -29.02 -3.23
N PRO A 144 -13.82 -30.27 -3.39
CA PRO A 144 -13.34 -31.08 -2.27
C PRO A 144 -12.12 -30.42 -1.61
N LYS A 145 -12.20 -30.24 -0.29
CA LYS A 145 -11.14 -29.62 0.52
C LYS A 145 -10.30 -30.71 1.17
N SER A 146 -8.98 -30.50 1.23
CA SER A 146 -8.10 -31.40 1.98
C SER A 146 -8.51 -31.48 3.46
N GLN A 147 -8.23 -32.59 4.13
CA GLN A 147 -8.56 -32.77 5.55
C GLN A 147 -7.97 -31.63 6.40
N LYS A 148 -6.68 -31.32 6.20
CA LYS A 148 -5.99 -30.18 6.84
C LYS A 148 -6.72 -28.84 6.66
N THR A 149 -7.29 -28.58 5.48
CA THR A 149 -8.09 -27.38 5.24
C THR A 149 -9.40 -27.40 6.03
N ARG A 150 -10.09 -28.54 6.04
CA ARG A 150 -11.33 -28.72 6.82
C ARG A 150 -11.08 -28.50 8.31
N ASP A 151 -10.00 -29.06 8.85
CA ASP A 151 -9.63 -28.92 10.26
C ASP A 151 -9.35 -27.46 10.62
N ARG A 152 -8.63 -26.73 9.77
CA ARG A 152 -8.38 -25.28 9.96
C ARG A 152 -9.67 -24.47 9.96
N MET A 153 -10.58 -24.76 9.03
CA MET A 153 -11.88 -24.07 8.97
C MET A 153 -12.71 -24.36 10.22
N ALA A 154 -12.75 -25.61 10.67
CA ALA A 154 -13.44 -26.02 11.89
C ALA A 154 -12.85 -25.33 13.13
N ALA A 155 -11.52 -25.28 13.25
CA ALA A 155 -10.85 -24.57 14.34
C ALA A 155 -11.18 -23.07 14.34
N SER A 156 -11.14 -22.42 13.17
CA SER A 156 -11.52 -21.01 13.04
C SER A 156 -12.98 -20.78 13.44
N GLN A 157 -13.89 -21.67 13.06
CA GLN A 157 -15.30 -21.56 13.41
C GLN A 157 -15.54 -21.73 14.91
N ARG A 158 -14.82 -22.65 15.57
CA ARG A 158 -14.85 -22.81 17.04
C ARG A 158 -14.42 -21.54 17.77
N LEU A 159 -13.36 -20.87 17.30
CA LEU A 159 -12.90 -19.60 17.88
C LEU A 159 -13.95 -18.48 17.75
N VAL A 160 -14.55 -18.35 16.56
CA VAL A 160 -15.61 -17.35 16.32
C VAL A 160 -16.79 -17.55 17.27
N TYR A 161 -17.24 -18.80 17.46
CA TYR A 161 -18.30 -19.11 18.42
C TYR A 161 -17.89 -18.88 19.88
N ALA A 162 -16.66 -19.22 20.26
CA ALA A 162 -16.14 -18.96 21.60
C ALA A 162 -16.09 -17.44 21.93
N GLU A 163 -15.87 -16.61 20.92
CA GLU A 163 -15.90 -15.15 21.04
C GLU A 163 -17.33 -14.55 20.96
N GLY A 164 -18.37 -15.37 20.89
CA GLY A 164 -19.77 -14.91 20.81
C GLY A 164 -20.13 -14.21 19.50
N ARG A 165 -19.26 -14.25 18.49
CA ARG A 165 -19.53 -13.71 17.16
C ARG A 165 -20.38 -14.72 16.39
N ARG A 166 -21.57 -14.31 15.91
CA ARG A 166 -22.46 -15.12 15.08
C ARG A 166 -22.38 -14.72 13.61
#